data_AF-A0A1U7CL77-F1
#
_entry.id   AF-A0A1U7CL77-F1
#
_cell.length_a   1.000
_cell.length_b   1.000
_cell.length_c   1.000
_cell.angle_alpha   90.00
_cell.angle_beta   90.00
_cell.angle_gamma   90.00
#
_symmetry.space_group_name_H-M   'P 1'
#
loop_
_entity.id
_entity.type
_entity.pdbx_description
1 polymer ?
#
loop_
_entity_poly.entity_id
_entity_poly.type
_entity_poly.pdbx_seq_one_letter_code
_entity_poly.pdbx_strand_id
1 'polypeptide(L)'
;MGVVRFINEAAPGLFAMEGLTGASYYFGLAVLVVAMIWGAVLAYRSWEEAHEDLDPATRDELLDVFEQARADGELDEDELARVRSRLDRGE
;
A
#
# COMPACT_ATOMS: atom_id res chain seq x y z
N MET A 1 -56.21 -32.81 -20.91
CA MET A 1 -54.75 -32.55 -21.06
C MET A 1 -54.50 -31.14 -21.62
N GLY A 2 -54.93 -30.08 -20.92
CA GLY A 2 -54.80 -28.69 -21.42
C GLY A 2 -54.13 -27.70 -20.46
N VAL A 3 -54.13 -28.01 -19.15
CA VAL A 3 -53.68 -27.06 -18.12
C VAL A 3 -52.15 -27.05 -17.96
N VAL A 4 -51.48 -28.19 -18.19
CA VAL A 4 -50.02 -28.32 -18.01
C VAL A 4 -49.23 -27.57 -19.11
N ARG A 5 -49.82 -27.38 -20.30
CA ARG A 5 -49.17 -26.64 -21.39
C ARG A 5 -49.16 -25.12 -21.16
N PHE A 6 -50.18 -24.58 -20.50
CA PHE A 6 -50.34 -23.14 -20.31
C PHE A 6 -49.34 -22.56 -19.29
N ILE A 7 -48.90 -23.37 -18.32
CA ILE A 7 -47.91 -22.95 -17.32
C ILE A 7 -46.53 -22.73 -17.95
N ASN A 8 -46.20 -23.47 -19.02
CA ASN A 8 -44.88 -23.39 -19.66
C ASN A 8 -44.73 -22.14 -20.57
N GLU A 9 -45.82 -21.58 -21.07
CA GLU A 9 -45.80 -20.37 -21.91
C GLU A 9 -45.84 -19.05 -21.10
N ALA A 10 -46.28 -19.10 -19.84
CA ALA A 10 -46.52 -17.90 -19.02
C ALA A 10 -45.31 -17.40 -18.21
N ALA A 11 -44.16 -18.09 -18.24
CA ALA A 11 -43.02 -17.76 -17.39
C ALA A 11 -41.64 -17.70 -18.07
N PRO A 12 -41.46 -17.04 -19.23
CA PRO A 12 -40.13 -16.82 -19.79
C PRO A 12 -39.26 -15.87 -18.92
N GLY A 13 -39.88 -15.11 -18.00
CA GLY A 13 -39.18 -14.14 -17.14
C GLY A 13 -38.60 -14.70 -15.84
N LEU A 14 -39.07 -15.85 -15.35
CA LEU A 14 -38.62 -16.38 -14.05
C LEU A 14 -37.21 -17.01 -14.11
N PHE A 15 -36.84 -17.61 -15.25
CA PHE A 15 -35.50 -18.19 -15.45
C PHE A 15 -34.44 -17.17 -15.88
N ALA A 16 -34.84 -16.00 -16.40
CA ALA A 16 -33.91 -14.92 -16.76
C ALA A 16 -33.33 -14.20 -15.53
N MET A 17 -34.05 -14.20 -14.40
CA MET A 17 -33.59 -13.58 -13.15
C MET A 17 -32.45 -14.35 -12.47
N GLU A 18 -32.38 -15.69 -12.61
CA GLU A 18 -31.30 -16.50 -12.02
C GLU A 18 -29.93 -16.27 -12.69
N GLY A 19 -29.90 -15.99 -14.00
CA GLY A 19 -28.66 -15.67 -14.70
C GLY A 19 -28.07 -14.32 -14.32
N LEU A 20 -28.93 -13.35 -13.97
CA LEU A 20 -28.53 -12.01 -13.57
C LEU A 20 -27.88 -11.99 -12.18
N THR A 21 -28.31 -12.83 -11.24
CA THR A 21 -27.75 -12.87 -9.88
C THR A 21 -26.32 -13.43 -9.86
N GLY A 22 -26.05 -14.49 -10.63
CA GLY A 22 -24.70 -15.03 -10.78
C GLY A 22 -23.77 -14.05 -11.49
N ALA A 23 -24.20 -13.48 -12.63
CA ALA A 23 -23.38 -12.54 -13.39
C ALA A 23 -23.07 -11.26 -12.61
N SER A 24 -24.07 -10.67 -11.92
CA SER A 24 -23.86 -9.49 -11.08
C SER A 24 -22.97 -9.76 -9.87
N TYR A 25 -23.06 -10.96 -9.27
CA TYR A 25 -22.17 -11.37 -8.19
C TYR A 25 -20.70 -11.40 -8.64
N TYR A 26 -20.40 -12.10 -9.74
CA TYR A 26 -19.03 -12.18 -10.26
C TYR A 26 -18.52 -10.84 -10.80
N PHE A 27 -19.41 -10.03 -11.38
CA PHE A 27 -19.08 -8.67 -11.79
C PHE A 27 -18.69 -7.79 -10.58
N GLY A 28 -19.50 -7.82 -9.51
CA GLY A 28 -19.20 -7.10 -8.28
C GLY A 28 -17.88 -7.57 -7.65
N LEU A 29 -17.62 -8.88 -7.65
CA LEU A 29 -16.36 -9.44 -7.19
C LEU A 29 -15.17 -8.95 -8.04
N ALA A 30 -15.30 -8.94 -9.36
CA ALA A 30 -14.25 -8.44 -10.24
C ALA A 30 -13.95 -6.95 -9.99
N VAL A 31 -14.99 -6.12 -9.81
CA VAL A 31 -14.83 -4.71 -9.45
C VAL A 31 -14.13 -4.54 -8.11
N LEU A 32 -14.49 -5.34 -7.10
CA LEU A 32 -13.85 -5.31 -5.80
C LEU A 32 -12.36 -5.65 -5.89
N VAL A 33 -12.00 -6.71 -6.62
CA VAL A 33 -10.60 -7.11 -6.82
C VAL A 33 -9.81 -5.99 -7.48
N VAL A 34 -10.35 -5.37 -8.53
CA VAL A 34 -9.70 -4.24 -9.21
C VAL A 34 -9.52 -3.06 -8.25
N ALA A 35 -10.53 -2.73 -7.45
CA ALA A 35 -10.43 -1.66 -6.45
C ALA A 35 -9.36 -1.95 -5.38
N MET A 36 -9.24 -3.20 -4.94
CA MET A 36 -8.20 -3.62 -3.99
C MET A 36 -6.80 -3.49 -4.59
N ILE A 37 -6.60 -3.92 -5.83
CA ILE A 37 -5.32 -3.77 -6.54
C ILE A 37 -4.97 -2.28 -6.66
N TRP A 38 -5.92 -1.45 -7.05
CA TRP A 38 -5.73 0.00 -7.17
C TRP A 38 -5.36 0.63 -5.82
N GLY A 39 -6.05 0.26 -4.75
CA GLY A 39 -5.75 0.70 -3.39
C GLY A 39 -4.35 0.28 -2.94
N ALA A 40 -3.92 -0.94 -3.26
CA ALA A 40 -2.57 -1.41 -2.94
C ALA A 40 -1.48 -0.63 -3.69
N VAL A 41 -1.70 -0.28 -4.97
CA VAL A 41 -0.77 0.57 -5.74
C VAL A 41 -0.66 1.97 -5.14
N LEU A 42 -1.78 2.58 -4.78
CA LEU A 42 -1.79 3.89 -4.10
C LEU A 42 -1.07 3.83 -2.75
N ALA A 43 -1.36 2.81 -1.95
CA ALA A 43 -0.72 2.60 -0.67
C ALA A 43 0.79 2.43 -0.83
N TYR A 44 1.24 1.64 -1.81
CA TYR A 44 2.65 1.44 -2.11
C TYR A 44 3.35 2.73 -2.53
N ARG A 45 2.72 3.53 -3.41
CA ARG A 45 3.29 4.84 -3.80
C ARG A 45 3.34 5.82 -2.63
N SER A 46 2.26 5.91 -1.85
CA SER A 46 2.24 6.77 -0.66
C SER A 46 3.24 6.30 0.40
N TRP A 47 3.52 5.00 0.44
CA TRP A 47 4.53 4.43 1.32
C TRP A 47 5.93 4.81 0.84
N GLU A 48 6.20 4.74 -0.46
CA GLU A 48 7.46 5.17 -1.08
C GLU A 48 7.75 6.65 -0.80
N GLU A 49 6.78 7.55 -1.01
CA GLU A 49 6.94 8.99 -0.69
C GLU A 49 7.15 9.25 0.81
N ALA A 50 6.58 8.41 1.68
CA ALA A 50 6.75 8.52 3.13
C ALA A 50 8.01 7.80 3.64
N HIS A 51 8.61 6.92 2.83
CA HIS A 51 9.77 6.09 3.20
C HIS A 51 11.04 6.43 2.41
N GLU A 52 11.00 7.37 1.48
CA GLU A 52 12.19 7.92 0.84
C GLU A 52 13.13 8.58 1.87
N ASP A 53 12.59 9.08 2.99
CA ASP A 53 13.34 9.61 4.15
C ASP A 53 13.71 8.53 5.20
N LEU A 54 13.39 7.25 4.95
CA LEU A 54 13.55 6.15 5.92
C LEU A 54 14.55 5.08 5.46
N ASP A 55 15.42 5.36 4.49
CA ASP A 55 16.67 4.58 4.46
C ASP A 55 17.46 5.01 5.70
N PRO A 56 17.69 4.14 6.69
CA PRO A 56 18.40 4.52 7.90
C PRO A 56 19.77 5.05 7.46
N ALA A 57 19.99 6.35 7.68
CA ALA A 57 21.22 7.03 7.30
C ALA A 57 22.40 6.16 7.70
N THR A 58 23.24 5.83 6.72
CA THR A 58 24.39 5.00 6.96
C THR A 58 25.30 5.70 7.97
N ARG A 59 26.09 4.91 8.70
CA ARG A 59 27.02 5.44 9.70
C ARG A 59 27.88 6.58 9.15
N ASP A 60 28.32 6.44 7.90
CA ASP A 60 29.19 7.41 7.24
C ASP A 60 28.43 8.70 6.87
N GLU A 61 27.17 8.60 6.43
CA GLU A 61 26.31 9.77 6.19
C GLU A 61 26.00 10.55 7.46
N LEU A 62 25.76 9.84 8.58
CA LEU A 62 25.58 10.49 9.88
C LEU A 62 26.86 11.21 10.33
N LEU A 63 28.02 10.58 10.17
CA LEU A 63 29.31 11.20 10.51
C LEU A 63 29.59 12.44 9.66
N ASP A 64 29.29 12.40 8.37
CA ASP A 64 29.47 13.52 7.44
C ASP A 64 28.65 14.75 7.89
N VAL A 65 27.41 14.53 8.34
CA VAL A 65 26.56 15.61 8.89
C VAL A 65 27.14 16.21 10.16
N PHE A 66 27.69 15.40 11.07
CA PHE A 66 28.33 15.91 12.30
C PHE A 66 29.66 16.61 12.03
N GLU A 67 30.44 16.15 11.06
CA GLU A 67 31.67 16.82 10.61
C GLU A 67 31.34 18.18 9.97
N GLN A 68 30.27 18.25 9.19
CA GLN A 68 29.75 19.50 8.63
C GLN A 68 29.28 20.46 9.73
N ALA A 69 28.51 19.99 10.72
CA ALA A 69 28.06 20.80 11.85
C ALA A 69 29.24 21.34 12.69
N ARG A 70 30.34 20.58 12.80
CA ARG A 70 31.59 21.08 13.40
C ARG A 70 32.23 22.16 12.53
N ALA A 71 32.28 21.96 11.22
CA ALA A 71 32.85 22.95 10.30
C ALA A 71 32.07 24.28 10.33
N ASP A 72 30.77 24.21 10.54
CA ASP A 72 29.87 25.36 10.68
C ASP A 72 29.95 26.01 12.08
N GLY A 73 30.63 25.37 13.03
CA GLY A 73 30.80 25.85 14.41
C GLY A 73 29.60 25.59 15.32
N GLU A 74 28.60 24.84 14.83
CA GLU A 74 27.44 24.39 15.60
C GLU A 74 27.77 23.24 16.56
N LEU A 75 28.86 22.50 16.32
CA LEU A 75 29.30 21.35 17.10
C LEU A 75 30.78 21.49 17.53
N ASP A 76 31.08 21.19 18.80
CA ASP A 76 32.45 21.23 19.32
C ASP A 76 33.23 19.92 19.06
N GLU A 77 34.56 19.98 19.14
CA GLU A 77 35.45 18.84 18.94
C GLU A 77 35.14 17.68 19.89
N ASP A 78 34.94 17.99 21.17
CA ASP A 78 34.67 17.00 22.21
C ASP A 78 33.30 16.33 22.02
N GLU A 79 32.35 17.05 21.43
CA GLU A 79 31.03 16.53 21.09
C GLU A 79 31.09 15.62 19.86
N LEU A 80 31.83 16.00 18.82
CA LEU A 80 32.06 15.15 17.64
C LEU A 80 32.77 13.83 18.03
N ALA A 81 33.79 13.92 18.89
CA ALA A 81 34.52 12.74 19.36
C ALA A 81 33.60 11.77 20.13
N ARG A 82 32.66 12.31 20.92
CA ARG A 82 31.66 11.51 21.65
C ARG A 82 30.67 10.84 20.70
N VAL A 83 30.17 11.58 19.70
CA VAL A 83 29.24 11.06 18.69
C VAL A 83 29.90 9.93 17.88
N ARG A 84 31.14 10.14 17.42
CA ARG A 84 31.91 9.11 16.71
C ARG A 84 32.07 7.82 17.52
N SER A 85 32.34 7.93 18.81
CA SER A 85 32.45 6.79 19.74
C SER A 85 31.13 6.03 19.96
N ARG A 86 29.98 6.71 19.86
CA ARG A 86 28.65 6.08 19.96
C ARG A 86 28.30 5.35 18.66
N LEU A 87 28.52 6.00 17.52
CA LEU A 87 28.35 5.36 16.21
C LEU A 87 29.28 4.14 16.00
N ASP A 88 30.52 4.16 16.51
CA ASP A 88 31.40 2.97 16.51
C ASP A 88 30.86 1.79 17.35
N ARG A 89 30.05 2.08 18.38
CA ARG A 89 29.41 1.06 19.22
C ARG A 89 28.04 0.61 18.70
N GLY A 90 27.53 1.25 17.64
CA GLY A 90 26.18 1.00 17.11
C GLY A 90 25.07 1.51 18.01
N GLU A 91 25.34 2.53 18.82
CA GLU A 91 24.40 3.22 19.71
C GLU A 91 23.80 4.48 19.08
#